data_AF-A0A7C3U5D2-F1
#
_entry.id   AF-A0A7C3U5D2-F1
#
_cell.length_a   1.000
_cell.length_b   1.000
_cell.length_c   1.000
_cell.angle_alpha   90.00
_cell.angle_beta   90.00
_cell.angle_gamma   90.00
#
_symmetry.space_group_name_H-M   'P 1'
#
loop_
_entity.id
_entity.type
_entity.pdbx_description
1 polymer ?
#
loop_
_entity_poly.entity_id
_entity_poly.type
_entity_poly.pdbx_seq_one_letter_code
_entity_poly.pdbx_strand_id
1 'polypeptide(L)'
;MIVVIIAAFLYAEPEATLGDAGRVIFFHIPAAWVAVLAFFVSMLSSLLYLRRRRVDDDHSAVAAAELGLVCTVIATISGAIFANLAWGTPWNWDPRETTIFILLLIYLAYFALRAAVEEDDRRARLSAVYSIIAFVTVPFLVFIIPRFYWSLHPDPLISQSGQASMDMTPRMLRVFMASLLGFTGLFIWIYRLQMRIARLTDRVRE
;
A
#
# COMPACT_ATOMS: atom_id res chain seq x y z
N MET A 1 8.99 -13.24 -6.83
CA MET A 1 7.53 -13.26 -7.08
C MET A 1 7.02 -14.57 -7.67
N ILE A 2 7.60 -15.10 -8.77
CA ILE A 2 7.15 -16.37 -9.36
C ILE A 2 7.10 -17.52 -8.35
N VAL A 3 8.18 -17.72 -7.57
CA VAL A 3 8.25 -18.76 -6.53
C VAL A 3 7.16 -18.56 -5.46
N VAL A 4 6.87 -17.31 -5.07
CA VAL A 4 5.83 -17.00 -4.08
C VAL A 4 4.46 -17.36 -4.64
N ILE A 5 4.18 -17.03 -5.91
CA ILE A 5 2.91 -17.37 -6.55
C ILE A 5 2.73 -18.89 -6.58
N ILE A 6 3.74 -19.63 -7.04
CA ILE A 6 3.70 -21.10 -7.08
C ILE A 6 3.49 -21.67 -5.67
N ALA A 7 4.25 -21.19 -4.68
CA ALA A 7 4.12 -21.66 -3.31
C ALA A 7 2.77 -21.30 -2.69
N ALA A 8 2.17 -20.16 -3.04
CA ALA A 8 0.87 -19.73 -2.56
C ALA A 8 -0.28 -20.63 -3.02
N PHE A 9 -0.14 -21.34 -4.15
CA PHE A 9 -1.17 -22.27 -4.65
C PHE A 9 -0.83 -23.75 -4.43
N LEU A 10 0.45 -24.13 -4.49
CA LEU A 10 0.87 -25.54 -4.45
C LEU A 10 1.50 -25.98 -3.12
N TYR A 11 1.99 -25.05 -2.30
CA TYR A 11 2.71 -25.37 -1.06
C TYR A 11 1.94 -24.95 0.20
N ALA A 12 1.33 -23.77 0.19
CA ALA A 12 0.44 -23.33 1.26
C ALA A 12 -0.81 -24.23 1.28
N GLU A 13 -1.17 -24.70 2.47
CA GLU A 13 -2.43 -25.41 2.68
C GLU A 13 -3.60 -24.40 2.59
N PRO A 14 -4.79 -24.84 2.14
CA PRO A 14 -6.01 -24.03 2.24
C PRO A 14 -6.27 -23.65 3.70
N GLU A 15 -6.85 -22.46 3.93
CA GLU A 15 -7.21 -22.03 5.29
C GLU A 15 -8.42 -22.85 5.78
N ALA A 16 -8.48 -23.12 7.08
CA ALA A 16 -9.45 -24.05 7.66
C ALA A 16 -10.91 -23.66 7.43
N THR A 17 -11.21 -22.36 7.38
CA THR A 17 -12.58 -21.82 7.30
C THR A 17 -12.94 -21.35 5.89
N LEU A 18 -12.00 -20.68 5.23
CA LEU A 18 -12.14 -20.00 3.94
C LEU A 18 -11.61 -20.84 2.77
N GLY A 19 -10.94 -21.95 3.05
CA GLY A 19 -10.33 -22.80 2.02
C GLY A 19 -9.36 -22.01 1.13
N ASP A 20 -9.52 -22.13 -0.19
CA ASP A 20 -8.69 -21.43 -1.16
C ASP A 20 -8.93 -19.92 -1.20
N ALA A 21 -10.07 -19.42 -0.70
CA ALA A 21 -10.31 -17.98 -0.62
C ALA A 21 -9.31 -17.28 0.32
N GLY A 22 -8.80 -18.00 1.33
CA GLY A 22 -7.76 -17.51 2.23
C GLY A 22 -6.43 -17.19 1.52
N ARG A 23 -6.18 -17.70 0.31
CA ARG A 23 -4.92 -17.45 -0.41
C ARG A 23 -4.76 -16.00 -0.87
N VAL A 24 -5.86 -15.23 -0.96
CA VAL A 24 -5.82 -13.80 -1.32
C VAL A 24 -4.93 -13.00 -0.37
N ILE A 25 -4.84 -13.40 0.91
CA ILE A 25 -4.04 -12.70 1.93
C ILE A 25 -2.55 -12.63 1.58
N PHE A 26 -2.03 -13.61 0.85
CA PHE A 26 -0.63 -13.65 0.43
C PHE A 26 -0.29 -12.53 -0.54
N PHE A 27 -1.27 -11.87 -1.15
CA PHE A 27 -1.06 -10.76 -2.09
C PHE A 27 -1.66 -9.46 -1.57
N HIS A 28 -2.85 -9.53 -0.95
CA HIS A 28 -3.55 -8.39 -0.39
C HIS A 28 -2.75 -7.68 0.71
N ILE A 29 -2.32 -8.42 1.73
CA ILE A 29 -1.64 -7.83 2.89
C ILE A 29 -0.26 -7.28 2.51
N PRO A 30 0.58 -7.98 1.71
CA PRO A 30 1.82 -7.40 1.22
C PRO A 30 1.63 -6.14 0.36
N ALA A 31 0.57 -6.06 -0.45
CA ALA A 31 0.26 -4.84 -1.19
C ALA A 31 -0.07 -3.68 -0.24
N ALA A 32 -0.94 -3.89 0.75
CA ALA A 32 -1.25 -2.89 1.77
C ALA A 32 -0.01 -2.45 2.57
N TRP A 33 0.87 -3.40 2.91
CA TRP A 33 2.14 -3.13 3.59
C TRP A 33 3.06 -2.24 2.75
N VAL A 34 3.26 -2.57 1.48
CA VAL A 34 4.07 -1.76 0.56
C VAL A 34 3.46 -0.39 0.35
N ALA A 35 2.14 -0.25 0.30
CA ALA A 35 1.49 1.06 0.20
C ALA A 35 1.90 1.99 1.35
N VAL A 36 1.84 1.50 2.60
CA VAL A 36 2.27 2.28 3.78
C VAL A 36 3.76 2.64 3.70
N LEU A 37 4.62 1.68 3.36
CA LEU A 37 6.07 1.93 3.21
C LEU A 37 6.36 2.98 2.13
N ALA A 38 5.69 2.88 0.99
CA ALA A 38 5.88 3.78 -0.14
C ALA A 38 5.42 5.20 0.21
N PHE A 39 4.28 5.35 0.89
CA PHE A 39 3.81 6.63 1.39
C PHE A 39 4.74 7.24 2.45
N PHE A 40 5.35 6.42 3.30
CA PHE A 40 6.37 6.89 4.25
C PHE A 40 7.63 7.40 3.53
N VAL A 41 8.12 6.66 2.53
CA VAL A 41 9.24 7.10 1.68
C VAL A 41 8.89 8.41 0.98
N SER A 42 7.67 8.55 0.44
CA SER A 42 7.20 9.80 -0.16
C SER A 42 7.25 10.98 0.82
N MET A 43 6.78 10.77 2.05
CA MET A 43 6.83 11.78 3.11
C MET A 43 8.28 12.16 3.47
N LEU A 44 9.18 11.18 3.61
CA LEU A 44 10.59 11.45 3.92
C LEU A 44 11.28 12.22 2.78
N SER A 45 11.07 11.82 1.53
CA SER A 45 11.63 12.50 0.37
C SER A 45 11.06 13.91 0.22
N SER A 46 9.78 14.11 0.53
CA SER A 46 9.15 15.44 0.59
C SER A 46 9.78 16.35 1.66
N LEU A 47 10.08 15.82 2.85
CA LEU A 47 10.81 16.54 3.90
C LEU A 47 12.23 16.91 3.45
N LEU A 48 12.93 15.98 2.80
CA LEU A 48 14.26 16.22 2.26
C LEU A 48 14.24 17.28 1.15
N TYR A 49 13.25 17.24 0.25
CA TYR A 49 13.05 18.26 -0.78
C TYR A 49 12.85 19.65 -0.17
N LEU A 50 11.97 19.79 0.82
CA LEU A 50 11.73 21.11 1.46
C LEU A 50 12.98 21.66 2.17
N ARG A 51 13.85 20.77 2.67
CA ARG A 51 15.11 21.14 3.34
C ARG A 51 16.24 21.46 2.36
N ARG A 52 16.42 20.64 1.32
CA ARG A 52 17.60 20.65 0.44
C ARG A 52 17.34 21.26 -0.93
N ARG A 53 16.07 21.36 -1.34
CA ARG A 53 15.63 21.89 -2.65
C ARG A 53 16.27 21.17 -3.84
N ARG A 54 16.47 19.86 -3.72
CA ARG A 54 17.02 19.03 -4.81
C ARG A 54 15.89 18.38 -5.59
N VAL A 55 15.91 18.53 -6.91
CA VAL A 55 14.92 17.93 -7.82
C VAL A 55 14.84 16.39 -7.65
N ASP A 56 15.99 15.76 -7.38
CA ASP A 56 16.09 14.33 -7.03
C ASP A 56 15.19 13.91 -5.84
N ASP A 57 15.04 14.76 -4.83
CA ASP A 57 14.20 14.47 -3.67
C ASP A 57 12.69 14.57 -4.02
N ASP A 58 12.33 15.47 -4.95
CA ASP A 58 10.96 15.59 -5.46
C ASP A 58 10.59 14.39 -6.37
N HIS A 59 11.47 14.00 -7.30
CA HIS A 59 11.30 12.78 -8.10
C HIS A 59 11.13 11.54 -7.22
N SER A 60 11.92 11.45 -6.15
CA SER A 60 11.82 10.37 -5.16
C SER A 60 10.47 10.36 -4.45
N ALA A 61 9.95 11.53 -4.07
CA ALA A 61 8.65 11.61 -3.44
C ALA A 61 7.54 11.12 -4.38
N VAL A 62 7.53 11.59 -5.63
CA VAL A 62 6.53 11.22 -6.63
C VAL A 62 6.57 9.73 -6.93
N ALA A 63 7.76 9.18 -7.22
CA ALA A 63 7.93 7.77 -7.53
C ALA A 63 7.40 6.87 -6.40
N ALA A 64 7.70 7.23 -5.15
CA ALA A 64 7.20 6.50 -4.00
C ALA A 64 5.67 6.64 -3.84
N ALA A 65 5.11 7.84 -4.01
CA ALA A 65 3.67 8.06 -3.95
C ALA A 65 2.91 7.28 -5.04
N GLU A 66 3.45 7.18 -6.26
CA GLU A 66 2.82 6.48 -7.37
C GLU A 66 2.73 4.98 -7.10
N LEU A 67 3.84 4.40 -6.64
CA LEU A 67 3.89 2.99 -6.25
C LEU A 67 2.98 2.71 -5.05
N GLY A 68 2.94 3.62 -4.08
CA GLY A 68 2.01 3.54 -2.95
C GLY A 68 0.55 3.55 -3.40
N LEU A 69 0.19 4.41 -4.35
CA LEU A 69 -1.15 4.49 -4.92
C LEU A 69 -1.52 3.20 -5.66
N VAL A 70 -0.63 2.68 -6.51
CA VAL A 70 -0.86 1.41 -7.22
C VAL A 70 -1.06 0.26 -6.23
N CYS A 71 -0.21 0.16 -5.21
CA CYS A 71 -0.37 -0.85 -4.16
C CYS A 71 -1.67 -0.67 -3.35
N THR A 72 -2.11 0.57 -3.12
CA THR A 72 -3.39 0.87 -2.48
C THR A 72 -4.55 0.37 -3.35
N VAL A 73 -4.54 0.64 -4.66
CA VAL A 73 -5.57 0.13 -5.60
C VAL A 73 -5.59 -1.41 -5.59
N ILE A 74 -4.42 -2.05 -5.64
CA ILE A 74 -4.32 -3.52 -5.56
C ILE A 74 -4.90 -4.03 -4.24
N ALA A 75 -4.57 -3.39 -3.11
CA ALA A 75 -5.11 -3.75 -1.80
C ALA A 75 -6.64 -3.58 -1.76
N THR A 76 -7.19 -2.48 -2.28
CA THR A 76 -8.65 -2.25 -2.34
C THR A 76 -9.35 -3.31 -3.19
N ILE A 77 -8.86 -3.59 -4.40
CA ILE A 77 -9.48 -4.58 -5.30
C ILE A 77 -9.38 -5.99 -4.72
N SER A 78 -8.19 -6.38 -4.25
CA SER A 78 -8.00 -7.71 -3.65
C SER A 78 -8.79 -7.86 -2.34
N GLY A 79 -8.97 -6.78 -1.57
CA GLY A 79 -9.82 -6.76 -0.39
C GLY A 79 -11.30 -6.97 -0.75
N ALA A 80 -11.79 -6.30 -1.79
CA ALA A 80 -13.16 -6.51 -2.28
C ALA A 80 -13.39 -7.93 -2.79
N ILE A 81 -12.39 -8.53 -3.45
CA ILE A 81 -12.44 -9.95 -3.86
C ILE A 81 -12.53 -10.85 -2.62
N PHE A 82 -11.70 -10.61 -1.60
CA PHE A 82 -11.77 -11.35 -0.35
C PHE A 82 -13.12 -11.20 0.35
N ALA A 83 -13.66 -9.98 0.45
CA ALA A 83 -14.96 -9.69 1.04
C ALA A 83 -16.09 -10.46 0.32
N ASN A 84 -16.05 -10.51 -1.01
CA ASN A 84 -17.02 -11.27 -1.78
C ASN A 84 -16.93 -12.79 -1.51
N LEU A 85 -15.72 -13.32 -1.37
CA LEU A 85 -15.51 -14.75 -1.10
C LEU A 85 -15.83 -15.13 0.35
N ALA A 86 -15.57 -14.24 1.31
CA ALA A 86 -15.76 -14.51 2.74
C ALA A 86 -17.19 -14.19 3.22
N TRP A 87 -17.79 -13.10 2.72
CA TRP A 87 -19.04 -12.54 3.24
C TRP A 87 -20.14 -12.41 2.16
N GLY A 88 -19.87 -12.85 0.93
CA GLY A 88 -20.86 -12.87 -0.16
C GLY A 88 -21.16 -11.51 -0.81
N THR A 89 -20.49 -10.43 -0.37
CA THR A 89 -20.63 -9.08 -0.94
C THR A 89 -19.25 -8.43 -1.08
N PRO A 90 -18.90 -7.83 -2.23
CA PRO A 90 -17.58 -7.26 -2.47
C PRO A 90 -17.30 -5.97 -1.69
N TRP A 91 -18.33 -5.35 -1.10
CA TRP A 91 -18.21 -4.13 -0.32
C TRP A 91 -19.31 -4.04 0.73
N ASN A 92 -18.92 -3.80 1.97
CA ASN A 92 -19.79 -3.83 3.16
C ASN A 92 -19.75 -2.53 3.96
N TRP A 93 -18.96 -1.54 3.51
CA TRP A 93 -18.68 -0.33 4.29
C TRP A 93 -18.05 -0.63 5.64
N ASP A 94 -17.29 -1.72 5.71
CA ASP A 94 -16.50 -2.07 6.88
C ASP A 94 -15.51 -0.93 7.20
N PRO A 95 -15.14 -0.68 8.48
CA PRO A 95 -14.17 0.36 8.83
C PRO A 95 -12.87 0.27 8.03
N ARG A 96 -12.36 -0.92 7.73
CA ARG A 96 -11.12 -1.12 6.99
C ARG A 96 -11.29 -0.87 5.49
N GLU A 97 -12.42 -1.28 4.92
CA GLU A 97 -12.80 -0.96 3.54
C GLU A 97 -12.94 0.56 3.37
N THR A 98 -13.64 1.21 4.29
CA THR A 98 -13.89 2.65 4.25
C THR A 98 -12.59 3.44 4.40
N THR A 99 -11.71 3.07 5.34
CA THR A 99 -10.46 3.82 5.54
C THR A 99 -9.46 3.62 4.41
N ILE A 100 -9.37 2.43 3.80
CA ILE A 100 -8.50 2.23 2.63
C ILE A 100 -9.02 3.00 1.42
N PHE A 101 -10.34 3.14 1.27
CA PHE A 101 -10.94 3.98 0.22
C PHE A 101 -10.67 5.47 0.45
N ILE A 102 -10.80 5.96 1.69
CA ILE A 102 -10.43 7.34 2.02
C ILE A 102 -8.94 7.59 1.73
N LEU A 103 -8.07 6.65 2.11
CA LEU A 103 -6.63 6.76 1.82
C LEU A 103 -6.36 6.83 0.31
N LEU A 104 -7.06 6.03 -0.49
CA LEU A 104 -6.99 6.07 -1.95
C LEU A 104 -7.35 7.47 -2.48
N LEU A 105 -8.44 8.06 -1.99
CA LEU A 105 -8.88 9.41 -2.40
C LEU A 105 -7.88 10.50 -2.01
N ILE A 106 -7.26 10.41 -0.82
CA ILE A 106 -6.22 11.36 -0.37
C ILE A 106 -5.03 11.34 -1.34
N TYR A 107 -4.55 10.16 -1.73
CA TYR A 107 -3.41 10.09 -2.64
C TYR A 107 -3.78 10.38 -4.10
N LEU A 108 -5.02 10.14 -4.53
CA LEU A 108 -5.51 10.66 -5.82
C LEU A 108 -5.52 12.20 -5.82
N ALA A 109 -5.93 12.82 -4.72
CA ALA A 109 -5.92 14.28 -4.58
C ALA A 109 -4.48 14.85 -4.56
N TYR A 110 -3.49 14.13 -4.03
CA TYR A 110 -2.06 14.48 -4.18
C TYR A 110 -1.67 14.61 -5.66
N PHE A 111 -2.01 13.62 -6.49
CA PHE A 111 -1.68 13.65 -7.92
C PHE A 111 -2.50 14.68 -8.69
N ALA A 112 -3.77 14.88 -8.34
CA ALA A 112 -4.61 15.92 -8.93
C ALA A 112 -4.04 17.33 -8.65
N LEU A 113 -3.61 17.61 -7.41
CA LEU A 113 -2.92 18.85 -7.05
C LEU A 113 -1.65 19.03 -7.89
N ARG A 114 -0.83 17.98 -7.99
CA ARG A 114 0.43 18.04 -8.73
C ARG A 114 0.21 18.28 -10.22
N ALA A 115 -0.83 17.68 -10.82
CA ALA A 115 -1.19 17.87 -12.23
C ALA A 115 -1.76 19.26 -12.52
N ALA A 116 -2.40 19.91 -11.53
CA ALA A 116 -3.02 21.22 -11.70
C ALA A 116 -2.05 22.41 -11.60
N VAL A 117 -0.81 22.19 -11.14
CA VAL A 117 0.19 23.26 -10.97
C VAL A 117 1.22 23.18 -12.09
N GLU A 118 1.28 24.21 -12.93
CA GLU A 118 2.17 24.26 -14.10
C GLU A 118 3.63 24.58 -13.74
N GLU A 119 3.84 25.53 -12.82
CA GLU A 119 5.18 25.96 -12.40
C GLU A 119 5.88 24.87 -11.58
N ASP A 120 7.00 24.35 -12.09
CA ASP A 120 7.71 23.18 -11.55
C ASP A 120 8.06 23.31 -10.06
N ASP A 121 8.62 24.44 -9.66
CA ASP A 121 9.12 24.64 -8.29
C ASP A 121 7.96 24.82 -7.29
N ARG A 122 6.89 25.52 -7.72
CA ARG A 122 5.66 25.64 -6.95
C ARG A 122 4.95 24.29 -6.82
N ARG A 123 4.89 23.51 -7.90
CA ARG A 123 4.32 22.16 -7.94
C ARG A 123 5.02 21.24 -6.94
N ALA A 124 6.33 21.18 -6.99
CA ALA A 124 7.14 20.35 -6.10
C ALA A 124 6.95 20.76 -4.63
N ARG A 125 6.98 22.07 -4.32
CA ARG A 125 6.76 22.57 -2.95
C ARG A 125 5.36 22.26 -2.40
N LEU A 126 4.31 22.51 -3.18
CA LEU A 126 2.93 22.22 -2.75
C LEU A 126 2.70 20.72 -2.58
N SER A 127 3.20 19.91 -3.52
CA SER A 127 3.14 18.45 -3.43
C SER A 127 3.86 17.94 -2.19
N ALA A 128 5.07 18.44 -1.90
CA ALA A 128 5.83 18.00 -0.74
C ALA A 128 5.10 18.28 0.59
N VAL A 129 4.52 19.48 0.74
CA VAL A 129 3.69 19.82 1.92
C VAL A 129 2.47 18.90 2.00
N TYR A 130 1.78 18.69 0.88
CA TYR A 130 0.62 17.78 0.83
C TYR A 130 1.01 16.36 1.25
N SER A 131 2.10 15.80 0.71
CA SER A 131 2.52 14.43 1.03
C SER A 131 2.82 14.25 2.52
N ILE A 132 3.35 15.28 3.19
CA ILE A 132 3.62 15.23 4.63
C ILE A 132 2.29 15.15 5.40
N ILE A 133 1.34 16.03 5.07
CA ILE A 133 0.02 16.06 5.72
C ILE A 133 -0.76 14.76 5.42
N ALA A 134 -0.73 14.29 4.17
CA ALA A 134 -1.36 13.04 3.75
C ALA A 134 -0.82 11.85 4.55
N PHE A 135 0.50 11.74 4.72
CA PHE A 135 1.09 10.63 5.47
C PHE A 135 0.70 10.64 6.95
N VAL A 136 0.48 11.82 7.56
CA VAL A 136 -0.03 11.89 8.94
C VAL A 136 -1.36 11.15 9.08
N THR A 137 -2.19 11.09 8.03
CA THR A 137 -3.45 10.33 8.06
C THR A 137 -3.26 8.81 7.98
N VAL A 138 -2.15 8.32 7.43
CA VAL A 138 -1.91 6.89 7.18
C VAL A 138 -1.94 6.06 8.46
N PRO A 139 -1.25 6.42 9.56
CA PRO A 139 -1.36 5.68 10.81
C PRO A 139 -2.79 5.59 11.34
N PHE A 140 -3.56 6.67 11.21
CA PHE A 140 -4.94 6.69 11.67
C PHE A 140 -5.84 5.80 10.82
N LEU A 141 -5.76 5.92 9.50
CA LEU A 141 -6.64 5.19 8.57
C LEU A 141 -6.29 3.70 8.49
N VAL A 142 -5.02 3.32 8.62
CA VAL A 142 -4.59 1.92 8.43
C VAL A 142 -4.50 1.16 9.76
N PHE A 143 -4.02 1.80 10.82
CA PHE A 143 -3.72 1.10 12.07
C PHE A 143 -4.70 1.41 13.20
N ILE A 144 -5.20 2.64 13.32
CA ILE A 144 -5.98 3.08 14.48
C ILE A 144 -7.49 2.89 14.24
N ILE A 145 -8.08 3.65 13.32
CA ILE A 145 -9.53 3.72 13.09
C ILE A 145 -10.18 2.34 12.86
N PRO A 146 -9.62 1.44 12.02
CA PRO A 146 -10.25 0.13 11.79
C PRO A 146 -10.38 -0.73 13.04
N ARG A 147 -9.61 -0.45 14.10
CA ARG A 147 -9.61 -1.20 15.37
C ARG A 147 -10.46 -0.58 16.46
N PHE A 148 -10.98 0.63 16.22
CA PHE A 148 -11.87 1.33 17.16
C PHE A 148 -13.33 0.95 16.97
N TYR A 149 -13.70 0.47 15.78
CA TYR A 149 -15.06 0.11 15.42
C TYR A 149 -15.19 -1.40 15.26
N TRP A 150 -16.42 -1.92 15.36
CA TRP A 150 -16.69 -3.30 15.01
C TRP A 150 -16.41 -3.52 13.52
N SER A 151 -15.73 -4.61 13.19
CA SER A 151 -15.29 -4.94 11.84
C SER A 151 -15.58 -6.41 11.52
N LEU A 152 -15.96 -6.66 10.27
CA LEU A 152 -16.03 -8.01 9.69
C LEU A 152 -14.63 -8.60 9.46
N HIS A 153 -13.62 -7.73 9.37
CA HIS A 153 -12.27 -8.11 8.96
C HIS A 153 -11.53 -8.87 10.08
N PRO A 154 -10.99 -10.08 9.79
CA PRO A 154 -10.17 -10.82 10.75
C PRO A 154 -8.93 -10.02 11.16
N ASP A 155 -8.69 -9.85 12.47
CA ASP A 155 -7.51 -9.13 12.97
C ASP A 155 -6.41 -10.13 13.37
N PRO A 156 -5.22 -10.11 12.73
CA PRO A 156 -4.16 -11.09 13.00
C PRO A 156 -3.35 -10.82 14.27
N LEU A 157 -3.52 -9.64 14.90
CA LEU A 157 -2.67 -9.17 16.01
C LEU A 157 -3.43 -8.99 17.33
N ILE A 158 -4.73 -8.72 17.29
CA ILE A 158 -5.55 -8.41 18.47
C ILE A 158 -6.82 -9.25 18.38
N SER A 159 -6.84 -10.36 19.10
CA SER A 159 -8.07 -11.09 19.41
C SER A 159 -8.85 -10.30 20.46
N GLN A 160 -9.63 -9.31 20.04
CA GLN A 160 -10.72 -8.81 20.88
C GLN A 160 -11.91 -9.75 20.70
N SER A 161 -12.15 -10.58 21.72
CA SER A 161 -13.40 -11.28 22.02
C SER A 161 -14.18 -11.84 20.81
N GLY A 162 -13.83 -13.07 20.37
CA GLY A 162 -14.74 -13.92 19.60
C GLY A 162 -14.79 -13.70 18.08
N GLN A 163 -13.91 -12.89 17.50
CA GLN A 163 -13.75 -12.80 16.04
C GLN A 163 -12.81 -13.90 15.53
N ALA A 164 -13.11 -14.42 14.34
CA ALA A 164 -12.32 -15.47 13.68
C ALA A 164 -10.85 -15.04 13.55
N SER A 165 -9.97 -15.66 14.32
CA SER A 165 -8.53 -15.58 14.08
C SER A 165 -8.24 -16.39 12.82
N MET A 166 -7.52 -15.78 11.87
CA MET A 166 -6.98 -16.55 10.76
C MET A 166 -5.76 -17.33 11.28
N ASP A 167 -5.96 -18.60 11.62
CA ASP A 167 -4.89 -19.46 12.13
C ASP A 167 -3.90 -19.78 11.01
N MET A 168 -2.83 -18.99 10.93
CA MET A 168 -1.76 -19.21 9.95
C MET A 168 -0.90 -20.40 10.36
N THR A 169 -0.96 -21.49 9.58
CA THR A 169 -0.03 -22.61 9.76
C THR A 169 1.42 -22.18 9.47
N PRO A 170 2.44 -22.89 9.98
CA PRO A 170 3.84 -22.57 9.70
C PRO A 170 4.21 -22.60 8.21
N ARG A 171 3.46 -23.32 7.37
CA ARG A 171 3.62 -23.31 5.91
C ARG A 171 3.06 -22.02 5.31
N MET A 172 1.85 -21.62 5.70
CA MET A 172 1.24 -20.36 5.28
C MET A 172 2.10 -19.16 5.69
N LEU A 173 2.60 -19.14 6.93
CA LEU A 173 3.44 -18.06 7.44
C LEU A 173 4.73 -17.89 6.62
N ARG A 174 5.39 -18.99 6.22
CA ARG A 174 6.59 -18.92 5.37
C ARG A 174 6.29 -18.32 4.00
N VAL A 175 5.20 -18.72 3.36
CA VAL A 175 4.77 -18.15 2.07
C VAL A 175 4.40 -16.69 2.23
N PHE A 176 3.70 -16.34 3.31
CA PHE A 176 3.33 -14.97 3.63
C PHE A 176 4.54 -14.07 3.81
N MET A 177 5.53 -14.49 4.60
CA MET A 177 6.78 -13.73 4.81
C MET A 177 7.59 -13.62 3.52
N ALA A 178 7.67 -14.70 2.73
CA ALA A 178 8.31 -14.66 1.41
C ALA A 178 7.59 -13.70 0.46
N SER A 179 6.26 -13.59 0.55
CA SER A 179 5.48 -12.63 -0.22
C SER A 179 5.72 -11.20 0.23
N LEU A 180 5.74 -10.92 1.53
CA LEU A 180 6.11 -9.60 2.08
C LEU A 180 7.48 -9.13 1.56
N LEU A 181 8.48 -10.01 1.62
CA LEU A 181 9.81 -9.74 1.09
C LEU A 181 9.79 -9.56 -0.43
N GLY A 182 9.02 -10.38 -1.14
CA GLY A 182 8.87 -10.32 -2.59
C GLY A 182 8.27 -8.99 -3.07
N PHE A 183 7.15 -8.56 -2.47
CA PHE A 183 6.51 -7.29 -2.77
C PHE A 183 7.40 -6.10 -2.40
N THR A 184 8.06 -6.14 -1.23
CA THR A 184 9.00 -5.09 -0.82
C THR A 184 10.20 -5.00 -1.77
N GLY A 185 10.75 -6.14 -2.20
CA GLY A 185 11.82 -6.20 -3.18
C GLY A 185 11.39 -5.67 -4.55
N LEU A 186 10.17 -6.02 -4.98
CA LEU A 186 9.57 -5.50 -6.22
C LEU A 186 9.40 -3.97 -6.15
N PHE A 187 8.88 -3.45 -5.04
CA PHE A 187 8.80 -2.01 -4.79
C PHE A 187 10.16 -1.33 -4.91
N ILE A 188 11.18 -1.82 -4.20
CA ILE A 188 12.54 -1.25 -4.25
C ILE A 188 13.08 -1.25 -5.70
N TRP A 189 12.86 -2.33 -6.44
CA TRP A 189 13.31 -2.45 -7.81
C TRP A 189 12.62 -1.45 -8.75
N ILE A 190 11.29 -1.38 -8.74
CA ILE A 190 10.53 -0.45 -9.60
C ILE A 190 10.83 1.00 -9.20
N TYR A 191 10.88 1.29 -7.90
CA TYR A 191 11.24 2.61 -7.38
C TYR A 191 12.61 3.08 -7.90
N ARG A 192 13.63 2.21 -7.84
CA ARG A 192 14.96 2.52 -8.39
C ARG A 192 14.94 2.73 -9.90
N LEU A 193 14.11 1.98 -10.62
CA LEU A 193 13.95 2.14 -12.06
C LEU A 193 13.31 3.49 -12.41
N GLN A 194 12.23 3.88 -11.72
CA GLN A 194 11.60 5.19 -11.90
C GLN A 194 12.58 6.33 -11.60
N MET A 195 13.34 6.24 -10.51
CA MET A 195 14.38 7.23 -10.19
C MET A 195 15.47 7.33 -11.26
N ARG A 196 15.86 6.21 -11.86
CA ARG A 196 16.83 6.21 -12.96
C ARG A 196 16.25 6.88 -14.20
N ILE A 197 14.99 6.62 -14.52
CA ILE A 197 14.29 7.22 -15.67
C ILE A 197 14.12 8.74 -15.46
N ALA A 198 13.74 9.18 -14.27
CA ALA A 198 13.59 10.60 -13.96
C ALA A 198 14.91 11.37 -14.17
N ARG A 199 16.00 10.88 -13.58
CA ARG A 199 17.35 11.47 -13.76
C ARG A 199 17.83 11.50 -15.20
N LEU A 200 17.50 10.48 -16.00
CA LEU A 200 17.86 10.45 -17.41
C LEU A 200 17.01 11.45 -18.22
N THR A 201 15.73 11.59 -17.87
CA THR A 201 14.83 12.57 -18.49
C THR A 201 15.33 13.99 -18.25
N ASP A 202 15.76 14.32 -17.04
CA ASP A 202 16.31 15.64 -16.71
C ASP A 202 17.55 15.96 -17.56
N ARG A 203 18.49 15.00 -17.69
CA ARG A 203 19.70 15.16 -18.52
C ARG A 203 19.44 15.33 -20.00
N VAL A 204 18.30 14.88 -20.51
CA VAL A 204 17.91 15.03 -21.92
C VAL A 204 17.23 16.38 -22.17
N ARG A 205 16.66 16.99 -21.11
CA ARG A 205 16.00 18.31 -21.18
C ARG A 205 16.98 19.47 -21.02
N GLU A 206 18.12 19.22 -20.38
CA GLU A 206 19.29 20.12 -20.32
C GLU A 206 20.04 20.18 -21.67
#